data_AF-A0A1D2AB60-F1
#
_entry.id   AF-A0A1D2AB60-F1
#
_cell.length_a   1.000
_cell.length_b   1.000
_cell.length_c   1.000
_cell.angle_alpha   90.00
_cell.angle_beta   90.00
_cell.angle_gamma   90.00
#
_symmetry.space_group_name_H-M   'P 1'
#
loop_
_entity.id
_entity.type
_entity.pdbx_description
1 polymer ?
#
loop_
_entity_poly.entity_id
_entity_poly.type
_entity_poly.pdbx_seq_one_letter_code
_entity_poly.pdbx_strand_id
1 'polypeptide(L)'
;ISSCCWGEMPKGPICRRRHDKASSASAEQPQAWKQPSLPVIPLPPAREVLVMVMRKHQRYFPVVDPQTNGLLPHFITVANGAVNVDLVRAGNEAVLRARFEDARFFYEADTKKSLEQHREKLESMTFQQDLGSLLDRCKRVFSLVEPLTLACGFDKDTEAVAGEAASLYNADLGTSMVTEMTALAGVMGRHYAEVEGRSSAVATAMYEGILPRFSGDALPSTPAGVLVSLADKLDAIVGLFAAGCAPTGNSDPYALRRAAVGLLGILLQQGVHMDLPALVALASAQLPVPVTPEVRAGVLDFITRRLEQLLLDEGLQPEAVRAALGARAHDPVLAAATARELAAGLAAGPDGALGRVLGATTRAARLVRSQAAAGPAEVRPDLFQQAEEGALHGALQAAEEGVAPDASLAGFVEACAPLVGPLNAFLDGVFVMTEDEGVRGNRLALLRRVAQLPGPFLSVQEVQGLLG
;
A
#
# COMPACT_ATOMS: atom_id res chain seq x y z
N ILE A 1 -8.99 -22.15 -35.45
CA ILE A 1 -8.01 -21.69 -34.44
C ILE A 1 -7.25 -22.91 -33.98
N SER A 2 -6.20 -23.25 -34.73
CA SER A 2 -5.29 -24.36 -34.44
C SER A 2 -3.92 -23.74 -34.17
N SER A 3 -3.77 -23.17 -32.97
CA SER A 3 -2.49 -22.83 -32.31
C SER A 3 -2.76 -21.83 -31.19
N CYS A 4 -3.09 -22.30 -30.00
CA CYS A 4 -2.81 -21.53 -28.79
C CYS A 4 -1.92 -22.40 -27.91
N CYS A 5 -0.67 -21.97 -27.79
CA CYS A 5 0.34 -22.53 -26.93
C CYS A 5 -0.18 -22.58 -25.49
N TRP A 6 -0.16 -23.76 -24.90
CA TRP A 6 -0.31 -23.92 -23.45
C TRP A 6 1.01 -23.50 -22.81
N GLY A 7 1.01 -22.34 -22.14
CA GLY A 7 2.10 -21.94 -21.25
C GLY A 7 2.09 -22.83 -20.01
N GLU A 8 3.25 -23.39 -19.69
CA GLU A 8 3.48 -24.24 -18.53
C GLU A 8 3.22 -23.49 -17.21
N MET A 9 2.49 -24.13 -16.28
CA MET A 9 2.41 -23.69 -14.88
C MET A 9 3.38 -24.53 -13.99
N PRO A 10 3.92 -23.94 -12.91
CA PRO A 10 4.95 -24.58 -12.09
C PRO A 10 4.39 -25.69 -11.19
N LYS A 11 5.13 -26.81 -11.11
CA LYS A 11 4.81 -27.96 -10.26
C LYS A 11 5.30 -27.70 -8.83
N GLY A 12 4.38 -27.62 -7.86
CA GLY A 12 4.64 -27.73 -6.42
C GLY A 12 4.32 -29.14 -5.88
N PRO A 13 4.96 -29.61 -4.79
CA PRO A 13 5.08 -31.04 -4.51
C PRO A 13 4.19 -31.50 -3.35
N ILE A 14 3.07 -32.19 -3.61
CA ILE A 14 2.37 -32.99 -2.60
C ILE A 14 1.83 -34.28 -3.22
N CYS A 15 1.96 -35.38 -2.46
CA CYS A 15 1.49 -36.76 -2.69
C CYS A 15 2.41 -37.71 -3.47
N ARG A 16 3.39 -38.27 -2.74
CA ARG A 16 4.00 -39.58 -3.03
C ARG A 16 3.16 -40.71 -2.43
N ARG A 17 2.98 -41.78 -3.23
CA ARG A 17 2.58 -43.18 -2.93
C ARG A 17 1.08 -43.50 -2.78
N ARG A 18 0.51 -44.13 -3.81
CA ARG A 18 0.31 -45.59 -3.85
C ARG A 18 0.15 -46.08 -5.30
N HIS A 19 0.81 -47.21 -5.56
CA HIS A 19 0.95 -47.89 -6.84
C HIS A 19 -0.34 -48.59 -7.30
N ASP A 20 -0.44 -48.68 -8.62
CA ASP A 20 -1.01 -49.76 -9.43
C ASP A 20 -2.52 -50.02 -9.36
N LYS A 21 -3.22 -49.36 -10.29
CA LYS A 21 -4.12 -50.03 -11.25
C LYS A 21 -4.20 -49.18 -12.51
N ALA A 22 -3.51 -49.63 -13.55
CA ALA A 22 -3.70 -49.14 -14.90
C ALA A 22 -5.10 -49.52 -15.38
N SER A 23 -6.03 -48.56 -15.36
CA SER A 23 -7.18 -48.56 -16.25
C SER A 23 -7.01 -47.37 -17.18
N SER A 24 -6.91 -47.65 -18.47
CA SER A 24 -6.90 -46.71 -19.58
C SER A 24 -8.11 -45.77 -19.51
N ALA A 25 -7.98 -44.65 -18.83
CA ALA A 25 -8.85 -43.50 -19.01
C ALA A 25 -8.17 -42.63 -20.08
N SER A 26 -8.72 -42.64 -21.28
CA SER A 26 -8.40 -41.65 -22.31
C SER A 26 -8.54 -40.26 -21.69
N ALA A 27 -7.44 -39.52 -21.63
CA ALA A 27 -7.51 -38.08 -21.42
C ALA A 27 -8.15 -37.47 -22.67
N GLU A 28 -9.49 -37.49 -22.73
CA GLU A 28 -10.24 -36.82 -23.78
C GLU A 28 -10.04 -35.31 -23.63
N GLN A 29 -9.62 -34.68 -24.72
CA GLN A 29 -9.41 -33.24 -24.80
C GLN A 29 -10.74 -32.50 -24.59
N PRO A 30 -10.78 -31.41 -23.81
CA PRO A 30 -12.00 -30.62 -23.65
C PRO A 30 -12.43 -30.07 -25.01
N GLN A 31 -13.63 -30.44 -25.46
CA GLN A 31 -14.19 -29.95 -26.71
C GLN A 31 -14.87 -28.61 -26.48
N ALA A 32 -14.29 -27.53 -27.05
CA ALA A 32 -14.86 -26.18 -27.04
C ALA A 32 -15.56 -25.89 -28.38
N TRP A 33 -16.79 -25.38 -28.30
CA TRP A 33 -17.65 -25.18 -29.47
C TRP A 33 -18.02 -23.70 -29.64
N LYS A 34 -18.15 -23.22 -30.88
CA LYS A 34 -18.43 -21.81 -31.22
C LYS A 34 -19.62 -21.76 -32.19
N GLN A 35 -20.74 -21.09 -31.84
CA GLN A 35 -21.95 -21.03 -32.68
C GLN A 35 -22.85 -19.80 -32.41
N PRO A 36 -23.76 -19.42 -33.36
CA PRO A 36 -24.17 -18.05 -33.65
C PRO A 36 -25.15 -17.42 -32.65
N SER A 37 -25.22 -16.09 -32.73
CA SER A 37 -25.94 -15.13 -31.90
C SER A 37 -27.16 -15.66 -31.13
N LEU A 38 -27.08 -15.55 -29.80
CA LEU A 38 -28.25 -15.60 -28.91
C LEU A 38 -29.37 -14.69 -29.46
N PRO A 39 -30.65 -15.11 -29.42
CA PRO A 39 -31.77 -14.22 -29.73
C PRO A 39 -31.68 -12.96 -28.84
N VAL A 40 -32.13 -11.81 -29.37
CA VAL A 40 -32.03 -10.48 -28.75
C VAL A 40 -32.85 -10.44 -27.45
N ILE A 41 -32.26 -10.94 -26.38
CA ILE A 41 -32.67 -10.70 -25.01
C ILE A 41 -32.22 -9.27 -24.69
N PRO A 42 -33.06 -8.41 -24.10
CA PRO A 42 -32.58 -7.16 -23.51
C PRO A 42 -31.62 -7.55 -22.37
N LEU A 43 -30.32 -7.54 -22.64
CA LEU A 43 -29.29 -7.87 -21.66
C LEU A 43 -29.21 -6.73 -20.63
N PRO A 44 -28.93 -7.01 -19.34
CA PRO A 44 -28.53 -5.96 -18.42
C PRO A 44 -27.37 -5.16 -19.03
N PRO A 45 -27.41 -3.81 -19.00
CA PRO A 45 -26.53 -2.98 -19.83
C PRO A 45 -25.07 -3.01 -19.38
N ALA A 46 -24.77 -3.54 -18.19
CA ALA A 46 -23.42 -3.69 -17.68
C ALA A 46 -22.81 -5.04 -18.08
N ARG A 47 -21.72 -4.99 -18.87
CA ARG A 47 -20.90 -6.15 -19.28
C ARG A 47 -20.47 -6.99 -18.07
N GLU A 48 -20.12 -6.33 -16.98
CA GLU A 48 -19.63 -6.93 -15.75
C GLU A 48 -20.67 -7.82 -15.10
N VAL A 49 -21.97 -7.43 -15.14
CA VAL A 49 -23.09 -8.25 -14.66
C VAL A 49 -23.17 -9.55 -15.45
N LEU A 50 -23.12 -9.48 -16.79
CA LEU A 50 -23.18 -10.64 -17.67
C LEU A 50 -22.02 -11.61 -17.41
N VAL A 51 -20.81 -11.09 -17.33
CA VAL A 51 -19.60 -11.87 -17.04
C VAL A 51 -19.68 -12.52 -15.67
N MET A 52 -20.16 -11.81 -14.65
CA MET A 52 -20.26 -12.34 -13.28
C MET A 52 -21.29 -13.48 -13.20
N VAL A 53 -22.47 -13.31 -13.80
CA VAL A 53 -23.50 -14.35 -13.90
C VAL A 53 -22.94 -15.61 -14.57
N MET A 54 -22.23 -15.45 -15.69
CA MET A 54 -21.59 -16.58 -16.39
C MET A 54 -20.56 -17.30 -15.50
N ARG A 55 -19.73 -16.55 -14.76
CA ARG A 55 -18.67 -17.13 -13.92
C ARG A 55 -19.20 -17.82 -12.66
N LYS A 56 -20.21 -17.26 -11.97
CA LYS A 56 -20.66 -17.71 -10.64
C LYS A 56 -21.49 -18.99 -10.68
N HIS A 57 -22.33 -19.19 -11.70
CA HIS A 57 -23.35 -20.24 -11.64
C HIS A 57 -22.93 -21.62 -12.15
N GLN A 58 -22.21 -21.73 -13.27
CA GLN A 58 -21.84 -23.04 -13.86
C GLN A 58 -20.48 -23.05 -14.58
N ARG A 59 -19.53 -22.22 -14.14
CA ARG A 59 -18.16 -22.14 -14.73
C ARG A 59 -18.18 -21.92 -16.25
N TYR A 60 -19.09 -21.07 -16.72
CA TYR A 60 -19.11 -20.66 -18.12
C TYR A 60 -17.92 -19.75 -18.41
N PHE A 61 -17.34 -19.88 -19.59
CA PHE A 61 -16.33 -18.96 -20.08
C PHE A 61 -16.99 -17.96 -21.04
N PRO A 62 -17.09 -16.67 -20.67
CA PRO A 62 -17.55 -15.63 -21.58
C PRO A 62 -16.57 -15.49 -22.74
N VAL A 63 -17.08 -15.31 -23.95
CA VAL A 63 -16.25 -15.09 -25.14
C VAL A 63 -16.17 -13.60 -25.41
N VAL A 64 -14.95 -13.09 -25.55
CA VAL A 64 -14.71 -11.70 -25.95
C VAL A 64 -14.14 -11.65 -27.36
N ASP A 65 -14.46 -10.58 -28.07
CA ASP A 65 -13.82 -10.25 -29.33
C ASP A 65 -12.37 -9.78 -29.05
N PRO A 66 -11.35 -10.38 -29.68
CA PRO A 66 -9.95 -10.04 -29.38
C PRO A 66 -9.54 -8.65 -29.87
N GLN A 67 -10.27 -8.04 -30.81
CA GLN A 67 -9.97 -6.72 -31.36
C GLN A 67 -10.66 -5.61 -30.55
N THR A 68 -11.92 -5.81 -30.19
CA THR A 68 -12.72 -4.78 -29.50
C THR A 68 -12.78 -4.98 -27.98
N ASN A 69 -12.36 -6.15 -27.49
CA ASN A 69 -12.58 -6.61 -26.11
C ASN A 69 -14.07 -6.64 -25.70
N GLY A 70 -14.97 -6.52 -26.68
CA GLY A 70 -16.41 -6.56 -26.50
C GLY A 70 -16.90 -7.98 -26.17
N LEU A 71 -17.87 -8.08 -25.26
CA LEU A 71 -18.48 -9.36 -24.93
C LEU A 71 -19.33 -9.84 -26.12
N LEU A 72 -19.01 -11.03 -26.65
CA LEU A 72 -19.78 -11.66 -27.71
C LEU A 72 -20.97 -12.44 -27.12
N PRO A 73 -22.07 -12.63 -27.87
CA PRO A 73 -23.22 -13.42 -27.43
C PRO A 73 -22.93 -14.93 -27.48
N HIS A 74 -21.80 -15.34 -26.91
CA HIS A 74 -21.31 -16.71 -26.88
C HIS A 74 -20.75 -17.03 -25.49
N PHE A 75 -20.93 -18.28 -25.07
CA PHE A 75 -20.28 -18.84 -23.89
C PHE A 75 -19.72 -20.22 -24.22
N ILE A 76 -18.70 -20.62 -23.49
CA ILE A 76 -18.13 -21.98 -23.55
C ILE A 76 -18.44 -22.67 -22.22
N THR A 77 -18.82 -23.94 -22.28
CA THR A 77 -18.98 -24.82 -21.12
C THR A 77 -18.24 -26.13 -21.37
N VAL A 78 -17.94 -26.87 -20.31
CA VAL A 78 -17.23 -28.15 -20.37
C VAL A 78 -18.11 -29.22 -19.74
N ALA A 79 -18.30 -30.32 -20.45
CA ALA A 79 -18.98 -31.51 -19.95
C ALA A 79 -17.98 -32.67 -19.84
N ASN A 80 -18.18 -33.56 -18.86
CA ASN A 80 -17.34 -34.73 -18.68
C ASN A 80 -17.91 -35.92 -19.46
N GLY A 81 -17.08 -36.53 -20.31
CA GLY A 81 -17.42 -37.75 -21.07
C GLY A 81 -18.37 -37.51 -22.24
N ALA A 82 -18.85 -38.60 -22.83
CA ALA A 82 -19.78 -38.56 -23.95
C ALA A 82 -21.15 -37.99 -23.51
N VAL A 83 -21.58 -36.91 -24.16
CA VAL A 83 -22.85 -36.22 -23.87
C VAL A 83 -23.65 -35.96 -25.14
N ASN A 84 -24.97 -35.83 -25.00
CA ASN A 84 -25.80 -35.24 -26.06
C ASN A 84 -25.59 -33.73 -26.09
N VAL A 85 -24.83 -33.26 -27.09
CA VAL A 85 -24.40 -31.87 -27.22
C VAL A 85 -25.59 -30.90 -27.29
N ASP A 86 -26.64 -31.24 -28.01
CA ASP A 86 -27.79 -30.34 -28.19
C ASP A 86 -28.63 -30.22 -26.92
N LEU A 87 -28.81 -31.34 -26.20
CA LEU A 87 -29.51 -31.32 -24.91
C LEU A 87 -28.73 -30.51 -23.86
N VAL A 88 -27.41 -30.73 -23.77
CA VAL A 88 -26.54 -29.99 -22.85
C VAL A 88 -26.54 -28.51 -23.20
N ARG A 89 -26.47 -28.16 -24.49
CA ARG A 89 -26.55 -26.77 -24.96
C ARG A 89 -27.86 -26.11 -24.54
N ALA A 90 -28.99 -26.71 -24.90
CA ALA A 90 -30.31 -26.16 -24.58
C ALA A 90 -30.51 -25.99 -23.07
N GLY A 91 -30.03 -26.94 -22.27
CA GLY A 91 -30.07 -26.85 -20.80
C GLY A 91 -29.25 -25.66 -20.26
N ASN A 92 -28.01 -25.50 -20.70
CA ASN A 92 -27.17 -24.39 -20.26
C ASN A 92 -27.69 -23.02 -20.72
N GLU A 93 -28.24 -22.94 -21.94
CA GLU A 93 -28.90 -21.74 -22.46
C GLU A 93 -30.12 -21.36 -21.63
N ALA A 94 -30.97 -22.34 -21.28
CA ALA A 94 -32.14 -22.10 -20.43
C ALA A 94 -31.72 -21.58 -19.05
N VAL A 95 -30.66 -22.15 -18.45
CA VAL A 95 -30.11 -21.70 -17.16
C VAL A 95 -29.57 -20.27 -17.27
N LEU A 96 -28.76 -19.95 -18.28
CA LEU A 96 -28.21 -18.61 -18.46
C LEU A 96 -29.30 -17.57 -18.71
N ARG A 97 -30.31 -17.92 -19.51
CA ARG A 97 -31.46 -17.04 -19.78
C ARG A 97 -32.16 -16.65 -18.49
N ALA A 98 -32.54 -17.63 -17.66
CA ALA A 98 -33.18 -17.37 -16.38
C ALA A 98 -32.32 -16.47 -15.48
N ARG A 99 -31.00 -16.69 -15.43
CA ARG A 99 -30.09 -15.86 -14.62
C ARG A 99 -29.89 -14.44 -15.15
N PHE A 100 -29.90 -14.26 -16.47
CA PHE A 100 -29.86 -12.91 -17.05
C PHE A 100 -31.18 -12.17 -16.86
N GLU A 101 -32.31 -12.88 -16.87
CA GLU A 101 -33.62 -12.31 -16.52
C GLU A 101 -33.66 -11.86 -15.05
N ASP A 102 -33.15 -12.67 -14.11
CA ASP A 102 -32.98 -12.29 -12.70
C ASP A 102 -32.12 -11.02 -12.57
N ALA A 103 -30.94 -11.01 -13.22
CA ALA A 103 -30.02 -9.88 -13.18
C ALA A 103 -30.66 -8.60 -13.75
N ARG A 104 -31.39 -8.72 -14.87
CA ARG A 104 -32.13 -7.60 -15.45
C ARG A 104 -33.20 -7.08 -14.48
N PHE A 105 -33.95 -7.97 -13.83
CA PHE A 105 -34.95 -7.57 -12.85
C PHE A 105 -34.33 -6.74 -11.71
N PHE A 106 -33.19 -7.15 -11.17
CA PHE A 106 -32.47 -6.36 -10.16
C PHE A 106 -32.03 -5.00 -10.70
N TYR A 107 -31.45 -4.97 -11.89
CA TYR A 107 -31.00 -3.72 -12.53
C TYR A 107 -32.15 -2.74 -12.77
N GLU A 108 -33.29 -3.20 -13.29
CA GLU A 108 -34.48 -2.39 -13.52
C GLU A 108 -35.13 -1.91 -12.20
N ALA A 109 -35.02 -2.69 -11.13
CA ALA A 109 -35.47 -2.27 -9.81
C ALA A 109 -34.54 -1.20 -9.22
N ASP A 110 -33.22 -1.36 -9.38
CA ASP A 110 -32.21 -0.46 -8.83
C ASP A 110 -32.23 0.90 -9.53
N THR A 111 -32.38 0.94 -10.86
CA THR A 111 -32.41 2.17 -11.67
C THR A 111 -33.67 3.02 -11.49
N LYS A 112 -34.67 2.55 -10.73
CA LYS A 112 -35.86 3.35 -10.35
C LYS A 112 -35.60 4.26 -9.15
N LYS A 113 -34.45 4.11 -8.49
CA LYS A 113 -34.04 4.87 -7.31
C LYS A 113 -32.66 5.47 -7.56
N SER A 114 -32.38 6.63 -6.98
CA SER A 114 -31.04 7.21 -7.05
C SER A 114 -30.05 6.49 -6.14
N LEU A 115 -28.76 6.68 -6.38
CA LEU A 115 -27.68 6.26 -5.50
C LEU A 115 -27.84 6.83 -4.08
N GLU A 116 -28.29 8.08 -3.92
CA GLU A 116 -28.59 8.65 -2.61
C GLU A 116 -29.67 7.85 -1.87
N GLN A 117 -30.72 7.43 -2.57
CA GLN A 117 -31.79 6.63 -1.97
C GLN A 117 -31.33 5.21 -1.62
N HIS A 118 -30.40 4.62 -2.39
CA HIS A 118 -29.80 3.34 -2.02
C HIS A 118 -28.84 3.49 -0.84
N ARG A 119 -28.11 4.62 -0.76
CA ARG A 119 -27.21 4.95 0.35
C ARG A 119 -27.92 4.98 1.69
N GLU A 120 -29.18 5.43 1.75
CA GLU A 120 -29.97 5.42 2.99
C GLU A 120 -30.10 4.03 3.62
N LYS A 121 -30.14 2.95 2.81
CA LYS A 121 -30.24 1.58 3.31
C LYS A 121 -29.00 1.14 4.10
N LEU A 122 -27.84 1.77 3.84
CA LEU A 122 -26.59 1.44 4.52
C LEU A 122 -26.65 1.73 6.03
N GLU A 123 -27.57 2.59 6.48
CA GLU A 123 -27.82 2.86 7.90
C GLU A 123 -28.23 1.59 8.66
N SER A 124 -28.98 0.71 8.01
CA SER A 124 -29.42 -0.57 8.60
C SER A 124 -28.37 -1.67 8.57
N MET A 125 -27.25 -1.45 7.86
CA MET A 125 -26.20 -2.44 7.68
C MET A 125 -25.07 -2.15 8.66
N THR A 126 -24.92 -3.00 9.68
CA THR A 126 -23.84 -2.85 10.67
C THR A 126 -22.48 -3.02 10.00
N PHE A 127 -21.58 -2.05 10.20
CA PHE A 127 -20.18 -2.17 9.84
C PHE A 127 -19.41 -2.89 10.96
N GLN A 128 -19.48 -2.35 12.18
CA GLN A 128 -18.97 -2.94 13.41
C GLN A 128 -19.74 -2.31 14.59
N GLN A 129 -19.93 -3.06 15.69
CA GLN A 129 -20.82 -2.66 16.80
C GLN A 129 -20.54 -1.28 17.40
N ASP A 130 -19.28 -0.92 17.60
CA ASP A 130 -18.84 0.35 18.20
C ASP A 130 -18.64 1.45 17.15
N LEU A 131 -18.37 1.08 15.90
CA LEU A 131 -18.15 2.00 14.77
C LEU A 131 -19.42 2.36 14.01
N GLY A 132 -20.54 1.70 14.30
CA GLY A 132 -21.85 1.98 13.73
C GLY A 132 -22.14 1.28 12.39
N SER A 133 -22.92 1.94 11.56
CA SER A 133 -23.40 1.41 10.28
C SER A 133 -22.39 1.60 9.14
N LEU A 134 -22.65 0.95 7.99
CA LEU A 134 -21.93 1.24 6.76
C LEU A 134 -22.18 2.68 6.31
N LEU A 135 -23.34 3.27 6.60
CA LEU A 135 -23.57 4.68 6.33
C LEU A 135 -22.67 5.57 7.18
N ASP A 136 -22.48 5.26 8.47
CA ASP A 136 -21.58 6.00 9.35
C ASP A 136 -20.13 5.90 8.89
N ARG A 137 -19.70 4.72 8.43
CA ARG A 137 -18.40 4.57 7.75
C ARG A 137 -18.30 5.48 6.53
N CYS A 138 -19.29 5.48 5.64
CA CYS A 138 -19.25 6.35 4.45
C CYS A 138 -19.22 7.85 4.81
N LYS A 139 -19.90 8.26 5.89
CA LYS A 139 -19.83 9.63 6.41
C LYS A 139 -18.40 9.97 6.88
N ARG A 140 -17.73 9.07 7.61
CA ARG A 140 -16.34 9.29 8.05
C ARG A 140 -15.36 9.36 6.87
N VAL A 141 -15.52 8.49 5.87
CA VAL A 141 -14.71 8.54 4.64
C VAL A 141 -14.88 9.89 3.93
N PHE A 142 -16.10 10.38 3.81
CA PHE A 142 -16.37 11.72 3.28
C PHE A 142 -15.70 12.83 4.10
N SER A 143 -15.81 12.78 5.43
CA SER A 143 -15.20 13.77 6.34
C SER A 143 -13.66 13.77 6.31
N LEU A 144 -13.03 12.70 5.80
CA LEU A 144 -11.57 12.63 5.64
C LEU A 144 -11.07 13.25 4.33
N VAL A 145 -11.94 13.53 3.36
CA VAL A 145 -11.51 14.05 2.04
C VAL A 145 -10.78 15.39 2.17
N GLU A 146 -11.41 16.40 2.75
CA GLU A 146 -10.81 17.73 2.91
C GLU A 146 -9.46 17.72 3.65
N PRO A 147 -9.33 17.11 4.85
CA PRO A 147 -8.04 17.12 5.54
C PRO A 147 -6.96 16.33 4.80
N LEU A 148 -7.33 15.27 4.07
CA LEU A 148 -6.39 14.53 3.23
C LEU A 148 -5.96 15.33 2.00
N THR A 149 -6.86 16.09 1.38
CA THR A 149 -6.50 17.00 0.28
C THR A 149 -5.39 17.94 0.73
N LEU A 150 -5.56 18.58 1.90
CA LEU A 150 -4.58 19.49 2.46
C LEU A 150 -3.25 18.78 2.76
N ALA A 151 -3.31 17.61 3.40
CA ALA A 151 -2.12 16.83 3.76
C ALA A 151 -1.35 16.31 2.54
N CYS A 152 -2.05 15.94 1.47
CA CYS A 152 -1.45 15.44 0.22
C CYS A 152 -1.00 16.58 -0.72
N GLY A 153 -1.38 17.83 -0.46
CA GLY A 153 -1.11 18.96 -1.34
C GLY A 153 -1.89 18.94 -2.66
N PHE A 154 -3.08 18.32 -2.68
CA PHE A 154 -3.95 18.35 -3.86
C PHE A 154 -4.73 19.67 -3.96
N ASP A 155 -5.21 19.99 -5.16
CA ASP A 155 -5.97 21.22 -5.42
C ASP A 155 -7.45 21.10 -5.04
N LYS A 156 -8.14 22.25 -5.03
CA LYS A 156 -9.57 22.34 -4.69
C LYS A 156 -10.50 21.70 -5.71
N ASP A 157 -10.08 21.58 -6.97
CA ASP A 157 -10.87 20.89 -8.00
C ASP A 157 -10.87 19.38 -7.75
N THR A 158 -9.71 18.83 -7.38
CA THR A 158 -9.55 17.45 -6.92
C THR A 158 -10.40 17.18 -5.68
N GLU A 159 -10.37 18.08 -4.70
CA GLU A 159 -11.20 17.99 -3.49
C GLU A 159 -12.69 17.94 -3.82
N ALA A 160 -13.17 18.79 -4.75
CA ALA A 160 -14.57 18.82 -5.15
C ALA A 160 -15.02 17.50 -5.77
N VAL A 161 -14.22 16.94 -6.70
CA VAL A 161 -14.51 15.63 -7.32
C VAL A 161 -14.46 14.51 -6.29
N ALA A 162 -13.45 14.50 -5.41
CA ALA A 162 -13.33 13.50 -4.36
C ALA A 162 -14.47 13.58 -3.33
N GLY A 163 -14.92 14.78 -2.99
CA GLY A 163 -16.03 15.02 -2.07
C GLY A 163 -17.36 14.51 -2.64
N GLU A 164 -17.65 14.82 -3.91
CA GLU A 164 -18.84 14.28 -4.58
C GLU A 164 -18.77 12.75 -4.67
N ALA A 165 -17.62 12.18 -5.07
CA ALA A 165 -17.43 10.75 -5.12
C ALA A 165 -17.59 10.07 -3.75
N ALA A 166 -16.97 10.62 -2.70
CA ALA A 166 -17.10 10.11 -1.33
C ALA A 166 -18.53 10.20 -0.79
N SER A 167 -19.32 11.17 -1.26
CA SER A 167 -20.73 11.30 -0.90
C SER A 167 -21.63 10.18 -1.47
N LEU A 168 -21.18 9.49 -2.52
CA LEU A 168 -21.90 8.36 -3.11
C LEU A 168 -21.12 7.04 -2.97
N TYR A 169 -19.97 7.09 -2.32
CA TYR A 169 -19.09 5.94 -2.13
C TYR A 169 -19.84 4.80 -1.43
N ASN A 170 -19.71 3.59 -2.00
CA ASN A 170 -20.38 2.36 -1.56
C ASN A 170 -21.93 2.42 -1.50
N ALA A 171 -22.58 3.44 -2.07
CA ALA A 171 -24.03 3.51 -2.14
C ALA A 171 -24.65 2.29 -2.86
N ASP A 172 -23.91 1.68 -3.78
CA ASP A 172 -24.32 0.49 -4.49
C ASP A 172 -24.43 -0.76 -3.61
N LEU A 173 -23.80 -0.79 -2.42
CA LEU A 173 -24.01 -1.88 -1.46
C LEU A 173 -25.48 -2.00 -1.01
N GLY A 174 -26.26 -0.90 -1.11
CA GLY A 174 -27.70 -0.89 -0.82
C GLY A 174 -28.58 -1.39 -1.98
N THR A 175 -27.99 -1.70 -3.14
CA THR A 175 -28.73 -2.12 -4.34
C THR A 175 -29.05 -3.61 -4.30
N SER A 176 -30.14 -4.00 -4.96
CA SER A 176 -30.53 -5.41 -5.07
C SER A 176 -29.49 -6.18 -5.89
N MET A 177 -28.95 -5.58 -6.95
CA MET A 177 -27.89 -6.17 -7.76
C MET A 177 -26.68 -6.58 -6.91
N VAL A 178 -26.15 -5.67 -6.09
CA VAL A 178 -24.93 -5.95 -5.30
C VAL A 178 -25.23 -6.86 -4.11
N THR A 179 -26.44 -6.80 -3.53
CA THR A 179 -26.85 -7.75 -2.49
C THR A 179 -26.78 -9.20 -3.00
N GLU A 180 -27.27 -9.46 -4.21
CA GLU A 180 -27.22 -10.79 -4.84
C GLU A 180 -25.84 -11.12 -5.42
N MET A 181 -25.10 -10.10 -5.84
CA MET A 181 -23.84 -10.19 -6.57
C MET A 181 -22.76 -9.28 -5.97
N THR A 182 -22.36 -9.57 -4.73
CA THR A 182 -21.40 -8.75 -3.95
C THR A 182 -20.07 -8.49 -4.64
N ALA A 183 -19.64 -9.36 -5.57
CA ALA A 183 -18.44 -9.16 -6.39
C ALA A 183 -18.52 -7.94 -7.34
N LEU A 184 -19.72 -7.39 -7.55
CA LEU A 184 -19.97 -6.20 -8.36
C LEU A 184 -19.95 -4.89 -7.56
N ALA A 185 -19.69 -4.95 -6.25
CA ALA A 185 -19.55 -3.75 -5.42
C ALA A 185 -18.48 -2.78 -5.99
N GLY A 186 -18.81 -1.50 -5.95
CA GLY A 186 -18.08 -0.37 -6.55
C GLY A 186 -18.12 -0.31 -8.08
N VAL A 187 -18.18 -1.44 -8.78
CA VAL A 187 -18.38 -1.48 -10.24
C VAL A 187 -19.77 -0.97 -10.59
N MET A 188 -20.80 -1.46 -9.91
CA MET A 188 -22.16 -0.99 -10.10
C MET A 188 -22.35 0.43 -9.58
N GLY A 189 -21.66 0.81 -8.51
CA GLY A 189 -21.63 2.20 -8.05
C GLY A 189 -21.21 3.19 -9.14
N ARG A 190 -20.11 2.90 -9.85
CA ARG A 190 -19.69 3.70 -11.01
C ARG A 190 -20.72 3.69 -12.13
N HIS A 191 -21.19 2.51 -12.51
CA HIS A 191 -22.17 2.36 -13.59
C HIS A 191 -23.46 3.15 -13.32
N TYR A 192 -23.99 3.06 -12.09
CA TYR A 192 -25.20 3.80 -11.71
C TYR A 192 -24.95 5.31 -11.64
N ALA A 193 -23.78 5.75 -11.19
CA ALA A 193 -23.42 7.17 -11.22
C ALA A 193 -23.40 7.72 -12.65
N GLU A 194 -22.85 6.96 -13.61
CA GLU A 194 -22.86 7.33 -15.04
C GLU A 194 -24.28 7.38 -15.61
N VAL A 195 -25.14 6.41 -15.26
CA VAL A 195 -26.56 6.39 -15.67
C VAL A 195 -27.33 7.59 -15.13
N GLU A 196 -27.02 8.03 -13.90
CA GLU A 196 -27.60 9.22 -13.29
C GLU A 196 -27.05 10.54 -13.86
N GLY A 197 -26.08 10.48 -14.79
CA GLY A 197 -25.49 11.65 -15.42
C GLY A 197 -24.41 12.34 -14.59
N ARG A 198 -23.82 11.64 -13.60
CA ARG A 198 -22.63 12.14 -12.89
C ARG A 198 -21.45 12.25 -13.86
N SER A 199 -20.53 13.14 -13.54
CA SER A 199 -19.32 13.29 -14.35
C SER A 199 -18.49 12.01 -14.35
N SER A 200 -17.81 11.72 -15.46
CA SER A 200 -16.93 10.56 -15.57
C SER A 200 -15.80 10.59 -14.52
N ALA A 201 -15.34 11.78 -14.12
CA ALA A 201 -14.34 11.95 -13.06
C ALA A 201 -14.87 11.45 -11.70
N VAL A 202 -16.10 11.82 -11.33
CA VAL A 202 -16.74 11.39 -10.08
C VAL A 202 -16.98 9.88 -10.09
N ALA A 203 -17.58 9.36 -11.17
CA ALA A 203 -17.86 7.94 -11.29
C ALA A 203 -16.57 7.09 -11.25
N THR A 204 -15.49 7.58 -11.87
CA THR A 204 -14.16 6.95 -11.81
C THR A 204 -13.60 6.98 -10.39
N ALA A 205 -13.63 8.14 -9.71
CA ALA A 205 -13.14 8.27 -8.34
C ALA A 205 -13.92 7.38 -7.35
N MET A 206 -15.23 7.21 -7.53
CA MET A 206 -16.04 6.28 -6.75
C MET A 206 -15.55 4.83 -6.88
N TYR A 207 -15.29 4.39 -8.11
CA TYR A 207 -14.74 3.04 -8.35
C TYR A 207 -13.31 2.92 -7.80
N GLU A 208 -12.46 3.91 -8.05
CA GLU A 208 -11.08 3.90 -7.58
C GLU A 208 -10.97 3.94 -6.05
N GLY A 209 -11.96 4.49 -5.35
CA GLY A 209 -12.05 4.46 -3.88
C GLY A 209 -12.00 3.06 -3.28
N ILE A 210 -12.50 2.03 -3.97
CA ILE A 210 -12.45 0.64 -3.47
C ILE A 210 -11.12 -0.06 -3.78
N LEU A 211 -10.27 0.53 -4.64
CA LEU A 211 -9.03 -0.07 -5.11
C LEU A 211 -7.90 0.12 -4.10
N PRO A 212 -6.91 -0.79 -4.01
CA PRO A 212 -6.94 -2.15 -4.55
C PRO A 212 -7.87 -3.04 -3.71
N ARG A 213 -8.62 -3.94 -4.35
CA ARG A 213 -9.53 -4.87 -3.65
C ARG A 213 -8.84 -6.14 -3.17
N PHE A 214 -7.73 -6.52 -3.82
CA PHE A 214 -6.90 -7.69 -3.51
C PHE A 214 -5.43 -7.38 -3.85
N SER A 215 -4.52 -8.24 -3.37
CA SER A 215 -3.09 -8.08 -3.65
C SER A 215 -2.82 -8.20 -5.16
N GLY A 216 -2.14 -7.22 -5.74
CA GLY A 216 -1.89 -7.13 -7.18
C GLY A 216 -3.07 -6.61 -8.01
N ASP A 217 -4.14 -6.13 -7.39
CA ASP A 217 -5.19 -5.37 -8.11
C ASP A 217 -4.65 -4.01 -8.58
N ALA A 218 -5.36 -3.36 -9.50
CA ALA A 218 -5.03 -2.01 -9.90
C ALA A 218 -5.10 -1.05 -8.70
N LEU A 219 -4.24 -0.04 -8.72
CA LEU A 219 -4.26 1.07 -7.76
C LEU A 219 -5.01 2.26 -8.37
N PRO A 220 -5.62 3.13 -7.54
CA PRO A 220 -6.24 4.37 -8.00
C PRO A 220 -5.23 5.19 -8.81
N SER A 221 -5.68 5.69 -9.97
CA SER A 221 -4.85 6.44 -10.90
C SER A 221 -5.17 7.93 -10.91
N THR A 222 -6.38 8.32 -10.50
CA THR A 222 -6.79 9.73 -10.42
C THR A 222 -6.52 10.31 -9.03
N PRO A 223 -6.15 11.59 -8.90
CA PRO A 223 -5.98 12.24 -7.60
C PRO A 223 -7.21 12.13 -6.69
N ALA A 224 -8.42 12.27 -7.26
CA ALA A 224 -9.66 12.12 -6.51
C ALA A 224 -9.90 10.68 -6.02
N GLY A 225 -9.63 9.68 -6.86
CA GLY A 225 -9.70 8.26 -6.48
C GLY A 225 -8.68 7.89 -5.41
N VAL A 226 -7.48 8.46 -5.47
CA VAL A 226 -6.43 8.32 -4.44
C VAL A 226 -6.97 8.83 -3.10
N LEU A 227 -7.55 10.03 -3.04
CA LEU A 227 -8.10 10.59 -1.81
C LEU A 227 -9.19 9.71 -1.19
N VAL A 228 -10.18 9.28 -1.97
CA VAL A 228 -11.28 8.44 -1.47
C VAL A 228 -10.75 7.10 -0.96
N SER A 229 -9.78 6.50 -1.67
CA SER A 229 -9.20 5.22 -1.29
C SER A 229 -8.31 5.31 -0.03
N LEU A 230 -7.52 6.37 0.10
CA LEU A 230 -6.75 6.64 1.32
C LEU A 230 -7.70 6.85 2.51
N ALA A 231 -8.76 7.65 2.35
CA ALA A 231 -9.77 7.87 3.37
C ALA A 231 -10.42 6.56 3.84
N ASP A 232 -10.84 5.69 2.91
CA ASP A 232 -11.46 4.40 3.22
C ASP A 232 -10.53 3.48 4.02
N LYS A 233 -9.25 3.37 3.60
CA LYS A 233 -8.29 2.49 4.26
C LYS A 233 -7.87 3.02 5.62
N LEU A 234 -7.70 4.34 5.75
CA LEU A 234 -7.39 4.96 7.04
C LEU A 234 -8.54 4.78 8.02
N ASP A 235 -9.80 4.99 7.60
CA ASP A 235 -10.98 4.73 8.44
C ASP A 235 -11.02 3.27 8.90
N ALA A 236 -10.85 2.33 7.97
CA ALA A 236 -10.88 0.91 8.27
C ALA A 236 -9.76 0.51 9.24
N ILE A 237 -8.51 0.91 8.98
CA ILE A 237 -7.35 0.53 9.80
C ILE A 237 -7.48 1.13 11.20
N VAL A 238 -7.67 2.44 11.32
CA VAL A 238 -7.69 3.11 12.63
C VAL A 238 -8.95 2.74 13.41
N GLY A 239 -10.10 2.73 12.74
CA GLY A 239 -11.39 2.38 13.36
C GLY A 239 -11.41 0.96 13.90
N LEU A 240 -11.01 -0.02 13.10
CA LEU A 240 -11.05 -1.42 13.54
C LEU A 240 -9.98 -1.72 14.61
N PHE A 241 -8.84 -1.03 14.61
CA PHE A 241 -7.90 -1.11 15.75
C PHE A 241 -8.53 -0.54 17.03
N ALA A 242 -9.19 0.61 16.95
CA ALA A 242 -9.86 1.24 18.09
C ALA A 242 -11.02 0.37 18.63
N ALA A 243 -11.69 -0.37 17.75
CA ALA A 243 -12.74 -1.33 18.10
C ALA A 243 -12.20 -2.71 18.55
N GLY A 244 -10.91 -2.83 18.85
CA GLY A 244 -10.30 -4.09 19.34
C GLY A 244 -10.22 -5.21 18.30
N CYS A 245 -10.38 -4.88 17.01
CA CYS A 245 -10.39 -5.83 15.88
C CYS A 245 -9.03 -5.94 15.18
N ALA A 246 -7.94 -5.60 15.87
CA ALA A 246 -6.58 -5.71 15.33
C ALA A 246 -6.24 -7.17 14.95
N PRO A 247 -5.48 -7.42 13.87
CA PRO A 247 -5.15 -8.78 13.46
C PRO A 247 -4.28 -9.51 14.49
N THR A 248 -4.52 -10.80 14.71
CA THR A 248 -3.77 -11.63 15.68
C THR A 248 -3.22 -12.88 15.03
N GLY A 249 -1.94 -13.18 15.25
CA GLY A 249 -1.28 -14.36 14.66
C GLY A 249 -1.50 -14.42 13.14
N ASN A 250 -2.12 -15.50 12.65
CA ASN A 250 -2.51 -15.64 11.24
C ASN A 250 -3.91 -15.08 10.91
N SER A 251 -4.73 -14.80 11.92
CA SER A 251 -6.10 -14.32 11.74
C SER A 251 -6.13 -12.84 11.33
N ASP A 252 -6.93 -12.52 10.31
CA ASP A 252 -7.25 -11.16 9.87
C ASP A 252 -8.66 -11.13 9.27
N PRO A 253 -9.71 -11.20 10.12
CA PRO A 253 -11.10 -11.35 9.68
C PRO A 253 -11.61 -10.14 8.89
N TYR A 254 -11.05 -8.96 9.13
CA TYR A 254 -11.43 -7.71 8.47
C TYR A 254 -10.47 -7.31 7.33
N ALA A 255 -9.49 -8.16 7.00
CA ALA A 255 -8.51 -7.93 5.96
C ALA A 255 -7.70 -6.61 6.12
N LEU A 256 -7.36 -6.25 7.35
CA LEU A 256 -6.58 -5.06 7.67
C LEU A 256 -5.16 -5.12 7.10
N ARG A 257 -4.56 -6.31 6.95
CA ARG A 257 -3.24 -6.45 6.30
C ARG A 257 -3.33 -6.04 4.83
N ARG A 258 -4.41 -6.42 4.16
CA ARG A 258 -4.69 -6.02 2.78
C ARG A 258 -4.94 -4.52 2.69
N ALA A 259 -5.71 -3.95 3.63
CA ALA A 259 -5.93 -2.50 3.69
C ALA A 259 -4.62 -1.73 3.86
N ALA A 260 -3.74 -2.14 4.77
CA ALA A 260 -2.44 -1.49 4.99
C ALA A 260 -1.51 -1.62 3.78
N VAL A 261 -1.44 -2.79 3.14
CA VAL A 261 -0.67 -2.95 1.90
C VAL A 261 -1.24 -2.08 0.78
N GLY A 262 -2.56 -1.98 0.65
CA GLY A 262 -3.21 -1.10 -0.31
C GLY A 262 -2.92 0.37 -0.04
N LEU A 263 -2.95 0.80 1.23
CA LEU A 263 -2.59 2.15 1.65
C LEU A 263 -1.15 2.47 1.22
N LEU A 264 -0.19 1.63 1.63
CA LEU A 264 1.22 1.80 1.32
C LEU A 264 1.47 1.78 -0.19
N GLY A 265 0.85 0.86 -0.93
CA GLY A 265 0.98 0.78 -2.38
C GLY A 265 0.55 2.08 -3.08
N ILE A 266 -0.54 2.71 -2.63
CA ILE A 266 -1.00 4.00 -3.14
C ILE A 266 0.04 5.10 -2.88
N LEU A 267 0.52 5.22 -1.64
CA LEU A 267 1.51 6.24 -1.27
C LEU A 267 2.79 6.10 -2.08
N LEU A 268 3.32 4.87 -2.17
CA LEU A 268 4.56 4.57 -2.87
C LEU A 268 4.45 4.77 -4.37
N GLN A 269 3.34 4.36 -5.00
CA GLN A 269 3.17 4.52 -6.44
C GLN A 269 2.96 5.99 -6.83
N GLN A 270 2.17 6.72 -6.05
CA GLN A 270 1.82 8.11 -6.34
C GLN A 270 2.89 9.10 -5.86
N GLY A 271 3.86 8.65 -5.06
CA GLY A 271 4.88 9.53 -4.48
C GLY A 271 4.30 10.54 -3.49
N VAL A 272 3.21 10.18 -2.81
CA VAL A 272 2.50 11.08 -1.88
C VAL A 272 3.16 10.99 -0.51
N HIS A 273 3.98 11.98 -0.20
CA HIS A 273 4.67 12.13 1.08
C HIS A 273 3.72 12.54 2.19
N MET A 274 3.61 11.72 3.24
CA MET A 274 2.74 12.01 4.37
C MET A 274 3.29 11.46 5.68
N ASP A 275 3.09 12.23 6.74
CA ASP A 275 3.36 11.81 8.11
C ASP A 275 2.25 10.85 8.61
N LEU A 276 2.56 9.55 8.73
CA LEU A 276 1.65 8.53 9.23
C LEU A 276 1.03 8.88 10.60
N PRO A 277 1.79 9.36 11.61
CA PRO A 277 1.21 9.87 12.86
C PRO A 277 0.11 10.90 12.65
N ALA A 278 0.33 11.91 11.79
CA ALA A 278 -0.68 12.90 11.44
C ALA A 278 -1.91 12.27 10.75
N LEU A 279 -1.73 11.32 9.83
CA LEU A 279 -2.86 10.63 9.18
C LEU A 279 -3.69 9.81 10.17
N VAL A 280 -3.02 9.10 11.08
CA VAL A 280 -3.70 8.38 12.15
C VAL A 280 -4.42 9.37 13.06
N ALA A 281 -3.88 10.57 13.30
CA ALA A 281 -4.57 11.66 14.01
C ALA A 281 -5.84 12.13 13.32
N LEU A 282 -5.77 12.39 12.01
CA LEU A 282 -6.93 12.81 11.21
C LEU A 282 -8.05 11.77 11.23
N ALA A 283 -7.72 10.49 10.98
CA ALA A 283 -8.68 9.39 11.02
C ALA A 283 -9.30 9.21 12.41
N SER A 284 -8.47 9.28 13.46
CA SER A 284 -8.95 9.13 14.84
C SER A 284 -9.95 10.20 15.25
N ALA A 285 -9.83 11.43 14.73
CA ALA A 285 -10.73 12.53 15.06
C ALA A 285 -12.14 12.33 14.51
N GLN A 286 -12.32 11.45 13.52
CA GLN A 286 -13.63 11.16 12.91
C GLN A 286 -14.36 9.98 13.57
N LEU A 287 -13.70 9.23 14.46
CA LEU A 287 -14.25 8.00 15.01
C LEU A 287 -15.21 8.27 16.18
N PRO A 288 -16.29 7.47 16.31
CA PRO A 288 -17.22 7.58 17.43
C PRO A 288 -16.66 7.03 18.76
N VAL A 289 -15.47 6.42 18.72
CA VAL A 289 -14.78 5.80 19.85
C VAL A 289 -13.43 6.48 20.10
N PRO A 290 -12.98 6.57 21.36
CA PRO A 290 -11.69 7.17 21.67
C PRO A 290 -10.53 6.30 21.16
N VAL A 291 -9.55 6.94 20.51
CA VAL A 291 -8.30 6.28 20.09
C VAL A 291 -7.19 6.62 21.07
N THR A 292 -6.82 5.65 21.91
CA THR A 292 -5.77 5.84 22.92
C THR A 292 -4.37 5.92 22.27
N PRO A 293 -3.36 6.49 22.96
CA PRO A 293 -1.98 6.49 22.48
C PRO A 293 -1.45 5.10 22.13
N GLU A 294 -1.85 4.08 22.88
CA GLU A 294 -1.46 2.67 22.65
C GLU A 294 -2.05 2.15 21.34
N VAL A 295 -3.31 2.46 21.06
CA VAL A 295 -3.95 2.10 19.78
C VAL A 295 -3.26 2.80 18.61
N ARG A 296 -2.95 4.10 18.75
CA ARG A 296 -2.21 4.85 17.72
C ARG A 296 -0.84 4.23 17.45
N ALA A 297 -0.08 3.93 18.50
CA ALA A 297 1.21 3.27 18.39
C ALA A 297 1.09 1.87 17.73
N GLY A 298 0.06 1.11 18.09
CA GLY A 298 -0.23 -0.19 17.48
C GLY A 298 -0.56 -0.11 15.99
N VAL A 299 -1.30 0.92 15.56
CA VAL A 299 -1.57 1.18 14.13
C VAL A 299 -0.27 1.53 13.39
N LEU A 300 0.55 2.42 13.95
CA LEU A 300 1.81 2.84 13.34
C LEU A 300 2.80 1.67 13.21
N ASP A 301 2.96 0.85 14.26
CA ASP A 301 3.76 -0.38 14.20
C ASP A 301 3.20 -1.34 13.14
N PHE A 302 1.88 -1.53 13.11
CA PHE A 302 1.23 -2.40 12.13
C PHE A 302 1.51 -1.96 10.69
N ILE A 303 1.37 -0.68 10.36
CA ILE A 303 1.65 -0.14 9.03
C ILE A 303 3.16 -0.25 8.72
N THR A 304 4.03 0.14 9.66
CA THR A 304 5.49 0.08 9.50
C THR A 304 5.97 -1.34 9.20
N ARG A 305 5.44 -2.35 9.90
CA ARG A 305 5.78 -3.75 9.66
C ARG A 305 5.28 -4.27 8.31
N ARG A 306 4.23 -3.67 7.73
CA ARG A 306 3.80 -4.00 6.36
C ARG A 306 4.72 -3.35 5.34
N LEU A 307 5.18 -2.13 5.60
CA LEU A 307 6.18 -1.48 4.77
C LEU A 307 7.50 -2.26 4.78
N GLU A 308 7.96 -2.73 5.94
CA GLU A 308 9.12 -3.62 6.06
C GLU A 308 8.98 -4.84 5.15
N GLN A 309 7.85 -5.56 5.25
CA GLN A 309 7.62 -6.75 4.43
C GLN A 309 7.59 -6.42 2.93
N LEU A 310 6.94 -5.33 2.52
CA LEU A 310 6.90 -4.91 1.11
C LEU A 310 8.31 -4.66 0.56
N LEU A 311 9.15 -3.96 1.32
CA LEU A 311 10.52 -3.67 0.91
C LEU A 311 11.41 -4.92 0.88
N LEU A 312 11.17 -5.88 1.78
CA LEU A 312 11.84 -7.19 1.74
C LEU A 312 11.38 -8.03 0.54
N ASP A 313 10.10 -7.99 0.19
CA ASP A 313 9.54 -8.69 -0.96
C ASP A 313 10.06 -8.08 -2.29
N GLU A 314 10.46 -6.80 -2.30
CA GLU A 314 11.21 -6.16 -3.41
C GLU A 314 12.65 -6.70 -3.55
N GLY A 315 13.14 -7.49 -2.59
CA GLY A 315 14.49 -8.07 -2.58
C GLY A 315 15.55 -7.18 -1.93
N LEU A 316 15.16 -6.17 -1.15
CA LEU A 316 16.10 -5.33 -0.40
C LEU A 316 16.69 -6.08 0.80
N GLN A 317 17.92 -5.71 1.17
CA GLN A 317 18.62 -6.30 2.32
C GLN A 317 17.91 -5.92 3.64
N PRO A 318 17.65 -6.88 4.55
CA PRO A 318 16.92 -6.62 5.79
C PRO A 318 17.50 -5.48 6.63
N GLU A 319 18.82 -5.40 6.69
CA GLU A 319 19.55 -4.40 7.46
C GLU A 319 19.36 -3.00 6.86
N ALA A 320 19.34 -2.88 5.53
CA ALA A 320 19.07 -1.61 4.86
C ALA A 320 17.64 -1.13 5.11
N VAL A 321 16.68 -2.06 5.06
CA VAL A 321 15.26 -1.77 5.33
C VAL A 321 15.07 -1.32 6.78
N ARG A 322 15.62 -2.05 7.76
CA ARG A 322 15.50 -1.69 9.19
C ARG A 322 16.18 -0.37 9.51
N ALA A 323 17.36 -0.12 8.93
CA ALA A 323 18.06 1.15 9.11
C ALA A 323 17.22 2.33 8.63
N ALA A 324 16.62 2.24 7.44
CA ALA A 324 15.77 3.30 6.91
C ALA A 324 14.48 3.49 7.74
N LEU A 325 13.78 2.39 8.05
CA LEU A 325 12.53 2.45 8.82
C LEU A 325 12.75 2.99 10.24
N GLY A 326 13.85 2.64 10.89
CA GLY A 326 14.15 3.12 12.24
C GLY A 326 14.30 4.64 12.36
N ALA A 327 14.58 5.34 11.26
CA ALA A 327 14.64 6.81 11.22
C ALA A 327 13.41 7.45 10.55
N ARG A 328 12.91 6.83 9.48
CA ARG A 328 11.99 7.46 8.52
C ARG A 328 10.64 6.79 8.39
N ALA A 329 10.30 5.79 9.22
CA ALA A 329 9.01 5.10 9.14
C ALA A 329 7.77 6.00 9.22
N HIS A 330 7.90 7.23 9.74
CA HIS A 330 6.82 8.22 9.74
C HIS A 330 6.38 8.62 8.32
N ASP A 331 7.28 8.61 7.33
CA ASP A 331 6.98 8.83 5.91
C ASP A 331 7.35 7.58 5.08
N PRO A 332 6.36 6.79 4.63
CA PRO A 332 6.58 5.57 3.86
C PRO A 332 7.37 5.77 2.56
N VAL A 333 7.14 6.89 1.86
CA VAL A 333 7.77 7.17 0.57
C VAL A 333 9.25 7.49 0.79
N LEU A 334 9.53 8.35 1.77
CA LEU A 334 10.89 8.72 2.13
C LEU A 334 11.68 7.52 2.69
N ALA A 335 11.05 6.69 3.53
CA ALA A 335 11.67 5.47 4.06
C ALA A 335 12.00 4.47 2.95
N ALA A 336 11.07 4.23 2.02
CA ALA A 336 11.29 3.33 0.89
C ALA A 336 12.41 3.82 -0.02
N ALA A 337 12.44 5.12 -0.35
CA ALA A 337 13.52 5.72 -1.13
C ALA A 337 14.87 5.55 -0.42
N THR A 338 14.91 5.82 0.88
CA THR A 338 16.13 5.71 1.70
C THR A 338 16.63 4.26 1.79
N ALA A 339 15.72 3.28 1.94
CA ALA A 339 16.07 1.86 1.95
C ALA A 339 16.69 1.42 0.62
N ARG A 340 16.13 1.86 -0.52
CA ARG A 340 16.65 1.56 -1.86
C ARG A 340 18.01 2.21 -2.10
N GLU A 341 18.17 3.48 -1.73
CA GLU A 341 19.45 4.20 -1.82
C GLU A 341 20.53 3.56 -0.95
N LEU A 342 20.18 3.16 0.28
CA LEU A 342 21.10 2.47 1.18
C LEU A 342 21.52 1.10 0.60
N ALA A 343 20.57 0.30 0.12
CA ALA A 343 20.88 -1.00 -0.49
C ALA A 343 21.81 -0.86 -1.71
N ALA A 344 21.56 0.12 -2.58
CA ALA A 344 22.42 0.41 -3.72
C ALA A 344 23.81 0.89 -3.29
N GLY A 345 23.90 1.75 -2.28
CA GLY A 345 25.17 2.24 -1.76
C GLY A 345 26.00 1.17 -1.04
N LEU A 346 25.36 0.23 -0.34
CA LEU A 346 26.04 -0.93 0.26
C LEU A 346 26.61 -1.86 -0.82
N ALA A 347 25.90 -2.05 -1.93
CA ALA A 347 26.39 -2.86 -3.05
C ALA A 347 27.63 -2.25 -3.73
N ALA A 348 27.83 -0.93 -3.62
CA ALA A 348 29.04 -0.25 -4.12
C ALA A 348 30.28 -0.48 -3.24
N GLY A 349 30.12 -1.09 -2.07
CA GLY A 349 31.23 -1.45 -1.17
C GLY A 349 31.69 -0.32 -0.23
N PRO A 350 32.62 -0.63 0.70
CA PRO A 350 33.05 0.29 1.76
C PRO A 350 33.81 1.51 1.22
N ASP A 351 34.45 1.37 0.07
CA ASP A 351 35.19 2.46 -0.59
C ASP A 351 34.27 3.43 -1.35
N GLY A 352 32.98 3.12 -1.48
CA GLY A 352 31.98 4.02 -2.07
C GLY A 352 31.76 5.28 -1.22
N ALA A 353 31.13 6.32 -1.81
CA ALA A 353 30.87 7.57 -1.10
C ALA A 353 30.07 7.37 0.21
N LEU A 354 29.01 6.56 0.13
CA LEU A 354 28.20 6.18 1.30
C LEU A 354 29.04 5.41 2.33
N GLY A 355 29.79 4.39 1.89
CA GLY A 355 30.65 3.58 2.76
C GLY A 355 31.68 4.42 3.53
N ARG A 356 32.31 5.40 2.87
CA ARG A 356 33.25 6.33 3.51
C ARG A 356 32.58 7.20 4.58
N VAL A 357 31.43 7.80 4.26
CA VAL A 357 30.69 8.65 5.22
C VAL A 357 30.19 7.83 6.41
N LEU A 358 29.55 6.68 6.17
CA LEU A 358 29.04 5.81 7.24
C LEU A 358 30.17 5.19 8.07
N GLY A 359 31.28 4.80 7.45
CA GLY A 359 32.45 4.28 8.15
C GLY A 359 33.13 5.32 9.05
N ALA A 360 33.19 6.58 8.58
CA ALA A 360 33.73 7.69 9.35
C ALA A 360 32.84 8.02 10.57
N THR A 361 31.53 8.19 10.36
CA THR A 361 30.56 8.46 11.44
C THR A 361 30.41 7.29 12.42
N THR A 362 30.49 6.05 11.97
CA THR A 362 30.45 4.85 12.82
C THR A 362 31.66 4.76 13.74
N ARG A 363 32.86 5.11 13.26
CA ARG A 363 34.07 5.17 14.11
C ARG A 363 33.90 6.19 15.25
N ALA A 364 33.38 7.38 14.93
CA ALA A 364 33.04 8.38 15.95
C ALA A 364 32.02 7.83 16.96
N ALA A 365 30.95 7.17 16.49
CA ALA A 365 29.92 6.57 17.35
C ALA A 365 30.45 5.47 18.28
N ARG A 366 31.41 4.66 17.83
CA ARG A 366 32.06 3.62 18.65
C ARG A 366 32.91 4.24 19.77
N LEU A 367 33.70 5.28 19.45
CA LEU A 367 34.52 6.00 20.43
C LEU A 367 33.65 6.63 21.52
N VAL A 368 32.58 7.32 21.13
CA VAL A 368 31.65 7.98 22.07
C VAL A 368 30.98 6.98 23.00
N ARG A 369 30.49 5.84 22.50
CA ARG A 369 29.79 4.85 23.34
C ARG A 369 30.65 4.21 24.42
N SER A 370 31.95 4.09 24.18
CA SER A 370 32.88 3.58 25.19
C SER A 370 32.97 4.48 26.42
N GLN A 371 32.48 5.73 26.31
CA GLN A 371 32.45 6.73 27.36
C GLN A 371 31.00 6.93 27.82
N ALA A 372 30.67 6.50 29.04
CA ALA A 372 29.34 6.65 29.61
C ALA A 372 28.96 8.14 29.75
N ALA A 373 28.22 8.68 28.78
CA ALA A 373 27.33 9.85 28.82
C ALA A 373 27.71 11.10 29.66
N ALA A 374 28.99 11.35 29.95
CA ALA A 374 29.42 12.46 30.79
C ALA A 374 30.23 13.47 29.98
N GLY A 375 29.58 14.58 29.60
CA GLY A 375 30.24 15.75 29.00
C GLY A 375 29.23 16.80 28.53
N PRO A 376 29.64 18.08 28.44
CA PRO A 376 28.77 19.16 27.95
C PRO A 376 28.17 18.81 26.58
N ALA A 377 26.93 19.27 26.33
CA ALA A 377 26.21 19.01 25.08
C ALA A 377 26.76 19.85 23.90
N GLU A 378 27.34 21.00 24.20
CA GLU A 378 27.79 21.97 23.21
C GLU A 378 29.31 21.96 23.03
N VAL A 379 29.72 22.21 21.78
CA VAL A 379 31.11 22.38 21.39
C VAL A 379 31.53 23.81 21.71
N ARG A 380 32.67 23.97 22.38
CA ARG A 380 33.27 25.23 22.81
C ARG A 380 34.56 25.52 22.04
N PRO A 381 34.54 26.42 21.04
CA PRO A 381 35.72 26.71 20.22
C PRO A 381 36.91 27.30 21.00
N ASP A 382 36.64 27.95 22.14
CA ASP A 382 37.65 28.49 23.05
C ASP A 382 38.51 27.42 23.73
N LEU A 383 38.05 26.17 23.75
CA LEU A 383 38.78 25.02 24.31
C LEU A 383 39.56 24.24 23.25
N PHE A 384 39.66 24.75 22.02
CA PHE A 384 40.45 24.08 21.00
C PHE A 384 41.96 24.27 21.23
N GLN A 385 42.70 23.17 21.20
CA GLN A 385 44.16 23.11 21.35
C GLN A 385 44.89 22.78 20.04
N GLN A 386 44.21 22.11 19.11
CA GLN A 386 44.80 21.61 17.87
C GLN A 386 44.01 22.13 16.65
N ALA A 387 44.69 22.35 15.52
CA ALA A 387 44.06 22.90 14.32
C ALA A 387 42.98 21.96 13.75
N GLU A 388 43.16 20.66 13.94
CA GLU A 388 42.26 19.57 13.54
C GLU A 388 40.88 19.69 14.20
N GLU A 389 40.79 20.21 15.43
CA GLU A 389 39.51 20.44 16.12
C GLU A 389 38.69 21.53 15.45
N GLY A 390 39.32 22.65 15.13
CA GLY A 390 38.67 23.75 14.42
C GLY A 390 38.26 23.35 13.00
N ALA A 391 39.12 22.60 12.30
CA ALA A 391 38.83 22.07 10.97
C ALA A 391 37.63 21.10 10.99
N LEU A 392 37.59 20.18 11.94
CA LEU A 392 36.46 19.26 12.12
C LEU A 392 35.19 20.02 12.48
N HIS A 393 35.27 21.00 13.39
CA HIS A 393 34.11 21.78 13.80
C HIS A 393 33.49 22.54 12.63
N GLY A 394 34.30 23.23 11.82
CA GLY A 394 33.82 23.96 10.66
C GLY A 394 33.21 23.05 9.59
N ALA A 395 33.83 21.89 9.31
CA ALA A 395 33.28 20.92 8.39
C ALA A 395 31.96 20.30 8.89
N LEU A 396 31.85 20.08 10.20
CA LEU A 396 30.61 19.59 10.83
C LEU A 396 29.50 20.63 10.71
N GLN A 397 29.76 21.91 11.00
CA GLN A 397 28.76 22.97 10.84
C GLN A 397 28.28 23.09 9.40
N ALA A 398 29.20 23.05 8.44
CA ALA A 398 28.84 23.08 7.02
C ALA A 398 27.98 21.87 6.60
N ALA A 399 28.27 20.68 7.15
CA ALA A 399 27.45 19.49 6.91
C ALA A 399 26.06 19.61 7.56
N GLU A 400 25.96 20.08 8.80
CA GLU A 400 24.67 20.27 9.49
C GLU A 400 23.80 21.34 8.81
N GLU A 401 24.41 22.42 8.30
CA GLU A 401 23.71 23.46 7.54
C GLU A 401 23.31 23.00 6.12
N GLY A 402 24.12 22.13 5.51
CA GLY A 402 23.89 21.62 4.16
C GLY A 402 22.90 20.44 4.06
N VAL A 403 22.52 19.83 5.19
CA VAL A 403 21.66 18.65 5.22
C VAL A 403 20.27 19.03 5.71
N ALA A 404 19.32 19.12 4.77
CA ALA A 404 17.90 19.22 5.12
C ALA A 404 17.41 17.87 5.73
N PRO A 405 16.58 17.87 6.79
CA PRO A 405 16.10 16.63 7.43
C PRO A 405 15.35 15.68 6.49
N ASP A 406 14.67 16.22 5.48
CA ASP A 406 13.88 15.55 4.45
C ASP A 406 14.68 15.24 3.17
N ALA A 407 15.98 15.56 3.15
CA ALA A 407 16.83 15.27 1.99
C ALA A 407 16.89 13.76 1.67
N SER A 408 17.28 13.43 0.44
CA SER A 408 17.64 12.06 0.08
C SER A 408 18.90 11.58 0.82
N LEU A 409 19.10 10.26 0.93
CA LEU A 409 20.33 9.73 1.50
C LEU A 409 21.54 10.12 0.63
N ALA A 410 21.36 10.19 -0.69
CA ALA A 410 22.36 10.73 -1.60
C ALA A 410 22.75 12.19 -1.27
N GLY A 411 21.76 13.07 -1.03
CA GLY A 411 22.01 14.45 -0.62
C GLY A 411 22.75 14.55 0.71
N PHE A 412 22.39 13.71 1.68
CA PHE A 412 23.14 13.57 2.94
C PHE A 412 24.60 13.17 2.72
N VAL A 413 24.85 12.16 1.89
CA VAL A 413 26.20 11.70 1.58
C VAL A 413 27.03 12.79 0.91
N GLU A 414 26.45 13.53 -0.03
CA GLU A 414 27.12 14.64 -0.72
C GLU A 414 27.53 15.74 0.28
N ALA A 415 26.60 16.19 1.12
CA ALA A 415 26.86 17.22 2.12
C ALA A 415 27.86 16.77 3.20
N CYS A 416 27.89 15.48 3.55
CA CYS A 416 28.82 14.93 4.54
C CYS A 416 30.17 14.47 3.94
N ALA A 417 30.33 14.40 2.62
CA ALA A 417 31.58 13.96 2.01
C ALA A 417 32.80 14.82 2.42
N PRO A 418 32.70 16.17 2.49
CA PRO A 418 33.82 17.02 2.95
C PRO A 418 34.22 16.80 4.42
N LEU A 419 33.32 16.28 5.26
CA LEU A 419 33.59 16.01 6.69
C LEU A 419 34.57 14.84 6.91
N VAL A 420 34.63 13.89 5.96
CA VAL A 420 35.40 12.65 6.13
C VAL A 420 36.90 12.92 6.32
N GLY A 421 37.46 13.87 5.56
CA GLY A 421 38.88 14.23 5.64
C GLY A 421 39.26 14.82 7.01
N PRO A 422 38.63 15.93 7.44
CA PRO A 422 38.84 16.52 8.76
C PRO A 422 38.59 15.55 9.92
N LEU A 423 37.59 14.67 9.81
CA LEU A 423 37.34 13.67 10.85
C LEU A 423 38.47 12.65 10.96
N ASN A 424 39.00 12.16 9.82
CA ASN A 424 40.14 11.25 9.85
C ASN A 424 41.38 11.92 10.47
N ALA A 425 41.70 13.15 10.04
CA ALA A 425 42.80 13.91 10.61
C ALA A 425 42.66 14.11 12.13
N PHE A 426 41.44 14.42 12.59
CA PHE A 426 41.15 14.50 14.02
C PHE A 426 41.36 13.15 14.73
N LEU A 427 40.81 12.06 14.20
CA LEU A 427 40.92 10.73 14.84
C LEU A 427 42.35 10.20 14.88
N ASP A 428 43.18 10.54 13.89
CA ASP A 428 44.57 10.10 13.79
C ASP A 428 45.54 10.99 14.59
N GLY A 429 45.27 12.30 14.67
CA GLY A 429 46.18 13.30 15.24
C GLY A 429 45.81 13.85 16.62
N VAL A 430 44.56 13.66 17.07
CA VAL A 430 44.04 14.23 18.32
C VAL A 430 43.78 13.15 19.36
N PHE A 431 44.51 13.21 20.47
CA PHE A 431 44.30 12.28 21.58
C PHE A 431 43.04 12.66 22.37
N VAL A 432 41.92 11.99 22.11
CA VAL A 432 40.62 12.32 22.72
C VAL A 432 40.62 12.22 24.26
N MET A 433 41.33 11.24 24.81
CA MET A 433 41.33 10.92 26.26
C MET A 433 42.36 11.73 27.06
N THR A 434 42.33 13.04 26.90
CA THR A 434 43.22 13.99 27.60
C THR A 434 42.93 14.08 29.11
N GLU A 435 43.94 14.47 29.89
CA GLU A 435 43.82 14.72 31.35
C GLU A 435 42.94 15.93 31.67
N ASP A 436 42.95 16.97 30.82
CA ASP A 436 42.07 18.12 30.95
C ASP A 436 40.62 17.71 30.65
N GLU A 437 39.77 17.74 31.68
CA GLU A 437 38.38 17.33 31.58
C GLU A 437 37.54 18.23 30.66
N GLY A 438 37.87 19.52 30.58
CA GLY A 438 37.19 20.48 29.72
C GLY A 438 37.45 20.20 28.25
N VAL A 439 38.72 19.97 27.90
CA VAL A 439 39.15 19.64 26.53
C VAL A 439 38.65 18.24 26.14
N ARG A 440 38.76 17.26 27.03
CA ARG A 440 38.20 15.91 26.83
C ARG A 440 36.70 15.96 26.55
N GLY A 441 35.96 16.70 27.38
CA GLY A 441 34.51 16.89 27.21
C GLY A 441 34.15 17.54 25.88
N ASN A 442 34.94 18.53 25.43
CA ASN A 442 34.75 19.22 24.17
C ASN A 442 35.01 18.32 22.95
N ARG A 443 36.11 17.56 22.96
CA ARG A 443 36.44 16.56 21.92
C ARG A 443 35.35 15.49 21.80
N LEU A 444 34.84 15.00 22.94
CA LEU A 444 33.72 14.06 22.96
C LEU A 444 32.39 14.68 22.50
N ALA A 445 32.19 15.99 22.68
CA ALA A 445 31.02 16.70 22.15
C ALA A 445 31.07 16.79 20.61
N LEU A 446 32.23 17.09 20.03
CA LEU A 446 32.45 17.07 18.58
C LEU A 446 32.13 15.69 17.98
N LEU A 447 32.71 14.63 18.55
CA LEU A 447 32.46 13.27 18.06
C LEU A 447 31.00 12.83 18.24
N ARG A 448 30.30 13.29 19.29
CA ARG A 448 28.87 13.02 19.50
C ARG A 448 28.02 13.59 18.39
N ARG A 449 28.24 14.86 18.01
CA ARG A 449 27.50 15.49 16.91
C ARG A 449 27.75 14.78 15.58
N VAL A 450 29.00 14.46 15.28
CA VAL A 450 29.35 13.65 14.09
C VAL A 450 28.64 12.30 14.10
N ALA A 451 28.56 11.62 15.25
CA ALA A 451 27.89 10.33 15.39
C ALA A 451 26.36 10.42 15.24
N GLN A 452 25.76 11.59 15.46
CA GLN A 452 24.32 11.83 15.36
C GLN A 452 23.87 12.28 13.97
N LEU A 453 24.80 12.77 13.12
CA LEU A 453 24.51 13.22 11.75
C LEU A 453 23.66 12.24 10.91
N PRO A 454 23.91 10.92 10.92
CA PRO A 454 23.10 9.99 10.14
C PRO A 454 21.68 9.79 10.69
N GLY A 455 21.40 10.19 11.93
CA GLY A 455 20.18 9.86 12.68
C GLY A 455 18.85 10.19 11.98
N PRO A 456 18.69 11.35 11.31
CA PRO A 456 17.49 11.68 10.54
C PRO A 456 17.27 10.79 9.30
N PHE A 457 18.30 10.09 8.86
CA PHE A 457 18.29 9.27 7.63
C PHE A 457 18.24 7.79 7.94
N LEU A 458 19.03 7.35 8.93
CA LEU A 458 19.28 5.96 9.23
C LEU A 458 19.34 5.72 10.74
N SER A 459 18.80 4.60 11.19
CA SER A 459 19.05 4.10 12.54
C SER A 459 20.53 3.77 12.71
N VAL A 460 21.21 4.60 13.49
CA VAL A 460 22.64 4.47 13.79
C VAL A 460 22.99 3.11 14.42
N GLN A 461 22.03 2.47 15.10
CA GLN A 461 22.23 1.14 15.69
C GLN A 461 22.26 0.03 14.64
N GLU A 462 21.37 0.08 13.65
CA GLU A 462 21.28 -0.92 12.56
C GLU A 462 22.45 -0.77 11.57
N VAL A 463 22.87 0.47 11.29
CA VAL A 463 24.02 0.77 10.39
C VAL A 463 25.34 0.19 10.89
N GLN A 464 25.48 -0.06 12.18
CA GLN A 464 26.71 -0.60 12.74
C GLN A 464 26.89 -2.09 12.51
N GLY A 465 25.79 -2.82 12.30
CA GLY A 465 25.81 -4.20 11.84
C GLY A 465 26.11 -4.32 10.35
N LEU A 466 25.88 -3.25 9.57
CA LEU A 466 26.11 -3.21 8.12
C LEU A 466 27.58 -3.09 7.70
N LEU A 467 28.44 -2.58 8.59
CA LEU A 467 29.87 -2.31 8.31
C LEU A 467 30.83 -3.19 9.12
N GLY A 468 30.31 -4.19 9.84
CA GLY A 468 31.09 -5.21 10.54
C GLY A 468 30.97 -6.54 9.82
#